data_AF-A0A929PHZ8-F1
#
_entry.id   AF-A0A929PHZ8-F1
#
_cell.length_a   1.000
_cell.length_b   1.000
_cell.length_c   1.000
_cell.angle_alpha   90.00
_cell.angle_beta   90.00
_cell.angle_gamma   90.00
#
_symmetry.space_group_name_H-M   'P 1'
#
loop_
_entity.id
_entity.type
_entity.pdbx_description
1 polymer ?
#
loop_
_entity_poly.entity_id
_entity_poly.type
_entity_poly.pdbx_seq_one_letter_code
_entity_poly.pdbx_strand_id
1 'polypeptide(L)'
;PVGCQKDKVMTDALKLIFVNKLFYKDEGECILLFADHDAAALFQRDENWRSQCLKEYDIKVKIIEFTEERKAKILEAQERQKR
;
A
#
# COMPACT_ATOMS: atom_id res chain seq x y z
N PRO A 1 -4.79 -10.91 -1.78
CA PRO A 1 -5.78 -10.05 -1.10
C PRO A 1 -7.23 -10.51 -1.37
N VAL A 2 -7.88 -11.03 -0.33
CA VAL A 2 -9.32 -11.32 -0.32
C VAL A 2 -10.07 -10.00 -0.06
N GLY A 3 -11.20 -9.77 -0.74
CA GLY A 3 -12.27 -8.78 -0.46
C GLY A 3 -11.89 -7.39 0.11
N CYS A 4 -12.29 -6.30 -0.56
CA CYS A 4 -12.14 -4.88 -0.13
C CYS A 4 -10.73 -4.38 0.25
N GLN A 5 -9.71 -5.24 0.42
CA GLN A 5 -8.34 -4.82 0.75
C GLN A 5 -7.72 -3.90 -0.31
N LYS A 6 -8.02 -4.14 -1.59
CA LYS A 6 -7.52 -3.30 -2.68
C LYS A 6 -8.03 -1.86 -2.57
N ASP A 7 -9.28 -1.70 -2.17
CA ASP A 7 -9.93 -0.40 -2.07
C ASP A 7 -9.48 0.33 -0.80
N LYS A 8 -9.15 -0.41 0.26
CA LYS A 8 -8.46 0.15 1.44
C LYS A 8 -7.10 0.76 1.06
N VAL A 9 -6.28 0.03 0.31
CA VAL A 9 -4.97 0.54 -0.14
C VAL A 9 -5.14 1.80 -1.01
N MET A 10 -6.08 1.82 -1.94
CA MET A 10 -6.32 3.01 -2.77
C MET A 10 -6.89 4.18 -1.96
N THR A 11 -7.68 3.90 -0.91
CA THR A 11 -8.15 4.92 0.02
C THR A 11 -6.98 5.54 0.78
N ASP A 12 -6.00 4.74 1.19
CA ASP A 12 -4.79 5.24 1.85
C ASP A 12 -3.90 6.02 0.89
N ALA A 13 -3.82 5.60 -0.38
CA ALA A 13 -3.16 6.37 -1.44
C ALA A 13 -3.79 7.78 -1.60
N LEU A 14 -5.12 7.86 -1.60
CA LEU A 14 -5.85 9.13 -1.68
C LEU A 14 -5.56 10.02 -0.47
N LYS A 15 -5.50 9.45 0.74
CA LYS A 15 -5.14 10.20 1.96
C LYS A 15 -3.73 10.76 1.85
N LEU A 16 -2.77 10.00 1.33
CA LEU A 16 -1.39 10.46 1.11
C LEU A 16 -1.36 11.66 0.16
N ILE A 17 -2.04 11.58 -0.99
CA ILE A 17 -2.14 12.70 -1.94
C ILE A 17 -2.72 13.94 -1.24
N PHE A 18 -3.82 13.75 -0.50
CA PHE A 18 -4.48 14.86 0.20
C PHE A 18 -3.57 15.52 1.24
N VAL A 19 -2.89 14.72 2.06
CA VAL A 19 -1.95 15.20 3.08
C VAL A 19 -0.75 15.91 2.43
N ASN A 20 -0.20 15.34 1.35
CA ASN A 20 0.92 15.93 0.62
C ASN A 20 0.54 17.32 0.09
N LYS A 21 -0.63 17.42 -0.54
CA LYS A 21 -1.14 18.67 -1.07
C LYS A 21 -1.40 19.71 0.04
N LEU A 22 -2.03 19.29 1.13
CA LEU A 22 -2.47 20.20 2.19
C LEU A 22 -1.31 20.72 3.04
N PHE A 23 -0.34 19.88 3.37
CA PHE A 23 0.70 20.21 4.36
C PHE A 23 2.10 20.35 3.78
N TYR A 24 2.39 19.68 2.66
CA TYR A 24 3.72 19.60 2.07
C TYR A 24 3.81 20.28 0.70
N LYS A 25 2.73 20.90 0.22
CA LYS A 25 2.66 21.61 -1.07
C LYS A 25 3.17 20.76 -2.24
N ASP A 26 2.80 19.49 -2.24
CA ASP A 26 3.21 18.50 -3.24
C ASP A 26 4.73 18.17 -3.24
N GLU A 27 5.50 18.62 -2.26
CA GLU A 27 6.95 18.33 -2.12
C GLU A 27 7.24 17.06 -1.29
N GLY A 28 6.22 16.48 -0.64
CA GLY A 28 6.36 15.28 0.18
C GLY A 28 6.42 14.00 -0.65
N GLU A 29 7.25 13.05 -0.20
CA GLU A 29 7.33 11.73 -0.83
C GLU A 29 6.18 10.83 -0.36
N CYS A 30 5.28 10.46 -1.26
CA CYS A 30 4.16 9.56 -0.97
C CYS A 30 4.61 8.09 -1.12
N ILE A 31 4.58 7.32 -0.03
CA ILE A 31 5.03 5.92 -0.02
C ILE A 31 3.93 5.00 0.51
N LEU A 32 3.59 3.98 -0.27
CA LEU A 32 2.85 2.81 0.21
C LEU A 32 3.84 1.70 0.54
N LEU A 33 3.81 1.25 1.79
CA LEU A 33 4.73 0.23 2.31
C LEU A 33 4.03 -1.11 2.46
N PHE A 34 4.57 -2.15 1.83
CA PHE A 34 4.04 -3.51 1.88
C PHE A 34 4.99 -4.45 2.61
N ALA A 35 4.41 -5.41 3.32
CA ALA A 35 5.12 -6.48 4.04
C ALA A 35 5.31 -7.75 3.18
N ASP A 36 4.69 -7.78 1.99
CA ASP A 36 4.49 -8.97 1.19
C ASP A 36 4.60 -8.64 -0.30
N HIS A 37 5.37 -9.43 -1.04
CA HIS A 37 5.64 -9.21 -2.46
C HIS A 37 4.39 -9.44 -3.33
N ASP A 38 3.58 -10.45 -3.02
CA ASP A 38 2.39 -10.78 -3.81
C ASP A 38 1.31 -9.71 -3.65
N ALA A 39 1.18 -9.16 -2.44
CA ALA A 39 0.30 -8.02 -2.18
C ALA A 39 0.75 -6.77 -2.95
N ALA A 40 2.05 -6.46 -2.94
CA ALA A 40 2.61 -5.31 -3.62
C ALA A 40 2.56 -5.43 -5.15
N ALA A 41 2.73 -6.64 -5.69
CA ALA A 41 2.75 -6.90 -7.13
C ALA A 41 1.47 -6.40 -7.83
N LEU A 42 0.32 -6.45 -7.15
CA LEU A 42 -0.95 -5.95 -7.68
C LEU A 42 -0.99 -4.43 -7.88
N PHE A 43 -0.08 -3.69 -7.26
CA PHE A 43 0.03 -2.23 -7.38
C PHE A 43 1.24 -1.79 -8.20
N GLN A 44 2.06 -2.74 -8.65
CA GLN A 44 3.26 -2.49 -9.48
C GLN A 44 3.10 -2.94 -10.94
N ARG A 45 2.16 -3.84 -11.26
CA ARG A 45 1.94 -4.32 -12.64
C ARG A 45 1.35 -3.23 -13.54
N ASP A 46 1.98 -2.95 -14.68
CA ASP A 46 1.61 -1.86 -15.60
C ASP A 46 0.23 -2.00 -16.27
N GLU A 47 -0.30 -3.22 -16.29
CA GLU A 47 -1.55 -3.57 -16.98
C GLU A 47 -2.81 -3.21 -16.20
N ASN A 48 -2.69 -2.64 -14.99
CA ASN A 48 -3.83 -2.34 -14.15
C ASN A 48 -3.98 -0.85 -13.83
N TRP A 49 -5.22 -0.39 -13.73
CA TRP A 49 -5.51 1.04 -13.49
C TRP A 49 -4.97 1.55 -12.16
N ARG A 50 -4.80 0.68 -11.16
CA ARG A 50 -4.34 1.08 -9.82
C ARG A 50 -2.87 1.48 -9.87
N SER A 51 -2.02 0.69 -10.50
CA SER A 51 -0.60 1.01 -10.67
C SER A 51 -0.41 2.26 -11.51
N GLN A 52 -1.21 2.45 -12.58
CA GLN A 52 -1.16 3.65 -13.38
C GLN A 52 -1.57 4.89 -12.57
N CYS A 53 -2.62 4.78 -11.75
CA CYS A 53 -3.02 5.83 -10.83
C CYS A 53 -1.90 6.16 -9.83
N LEU A 54 -1.28 5.16 -9.20
CA LEU A 54 -0.15 5.39 -8.30
C LEU A 54 1.02 6.09 -9.00
N LYS A 55 1.33 5.72 -10.25
CA LYS A 55 2.37 6.38 -11.05
C LYS A 55 2.04 7.83 -11.38
N GLU A 56 0.80 8.10 -11.81
CA GLU A 56 0.34 9.46 -12.16
C GLU A 56 0.49 10.43 -10.98
N TYR A 57 0.24 9.95 -9.76
CA TYR A 57 0.36 10.75 -8.53
C TYR A 57 1.72 10.61 -7.81
N ASP A 58 2.75 10.08 -8.48
CA ASP A 58 4.10 9.82 -7.94
C ASP A 58 4.12 9.09 -6.58
N ILE A 59 3.21 8.13 -6.40
CA ILE A 59 3.15 7.30 -5.20
C ILE A 59 4.07 6.09 -5.38
N LYS A 60 5.08 6.01 -4.52
CA LYS A 60 6.07 4.94 -4.54
C LYS A 60 5.57 3.73 -3.76
N VAL A 61 5.65 2.56 -4.37
CA VAL A 61 5.38 1.28 -3.70
C VAL A 61 6.71 0.69 -3.24
N LYS A 62 6.91 0.59 -1.93
CA LYS A 62 8.09 -0.05 -1.31
C LYS A 62 7.67 -1.35 -0.63
N ILE A 63 8.56 -2.34 -0.69
CA ILE A 63 8.39 -3.63 -0.02
C ILE A 63 9.48 -3.73 1.03
N ILE A 64 9.11 -4.13 2.24
CA ILE A 64 10.08 -4.46 3.28
C ILE A 64 10.00 -5.94 3.60
N GLU A 65 11.17 -6.56 3.65
CA GLU A 65 11.28 -7.95 4.07
C GLU A 65 11.27 -8.01 5.60
N PHE A 66 10.25 -8.67 6.13
CA PHE A 66 10.22 -9.01 7.54
C PHE A 66 10.91 -10.35 7.77
N THR A 67 11.55 -10.49 8.94
CA THR A 67 11.95 -11.79 9.45
C THR A 67 10.72 -12.69 9.60
N GLU A 68 10.88 -14.00 9.39
CA GLU A 68 9.77 -14.97 9.45
C GLU A 68 9.00 -14.92 10.77
N GLU A 69 9.67 -14.64 11.89
CA GLU A 69 9.03 -14.45 13.19
C GLU A 69 8.07 -13.24 13.22
N ARG A 70 8.42 -12.13 12.56
CA ARG A 70 7.57 -10.94 12.45
C ARG A 70 6.41 -11.17 11.49
N LYS A 71 6.63 -11.88 10.38
CA LYS A 71 5.55 -12.28 9.47
C LYS A 71 4.50 -13.12 10.19
N ALA A 72 4.93 -14.10 10.99
CA ALA A 72 4.03 -14.95 11.76
C ALA A 72 3.13 -14.13 12.71
N LYS A 73 3.70 -13.15 13.43
CA LYS A 73 2.93 -12.24 14.30
C LYS A 73 1.92 -11.38 13.52
N ILE A 74 2.29 -10.91 12.33
CA ILE A 74 1.39 -10.12 11.48
C ILE A 74 0.22 -10.99 10.98
N LEU A 75 0.50 -12.21 10.53
CA LEU A 75 -0.54 -13.14 10.08
C LEU A 75 -1.50 -13.51 11.20
N GLU A 76 -0.97 -13.78 12.41
CA GLU A 76 -1.79 -14.05 13.59
C GLU A 76 -2.69 -12.85 13.95
N ALA A 77 -2.16 -11.63 13.90
CA ALA A 77 -2.94 -10.42 14.12
C ALA A 77 -4.03 -10.21 13.05
N GLN A 78 -3.74 -10.52 11.78
CA GLN A 78 -4.73 -10.45 10.70
C GLN A 78 -5.85 -11.47 10.87
N GLU A 79 -5.55 -12.70 11.29
CA GLU A 79 -6.58 -13.72 11.59
C GLU A 79 -7.48 -13.30 12.76
N ARG A 80 -6.92 -12.66 13.80
CA ARG A 80 -7.72 -12.11 14.91
C ARG A 80 -8.69 -11.02 14.44
N GLN A 81 -8.31 -10.20 13.47
CA GLN A 81 -9.16 -9.12 12.94
C GLN A 81 -10.23 -9.60 11.94
N LYS A 82 -10.18 -10.86 11.50
CA LYS A 82 -11.21 -11.46 10.63
C LYS A 82 -12.39 -12.03 11.41
N ARG A 83 -12.27 -12.20 12.74
CA ARG A 83 -13.38 -12.52 13.65
C ARG A 83 -14.17 -11.26 13.99
#